data_AF-A0A7V2Y349-F1
#
_entry.id   AF-A0A7V2Y349-F1
#
_cell.length_a   1.000
_cell.length_b   1.000
_cell.length_c   1.000
_cell.angle_alpha   90.00
_cell.angle_beta   90.00
_cell.angle_gamma   90.00
#
_symmetry.space_group_name_H-M   'P 1'
#
loop_
_entity.id
_entity.type
_entity.pdbx_description
1 polymer ?
#
loop_
_entity_poly.entity_id
_entity_poly.type
_entity_poly.pdbx_seq_one_letter_code
_entity_poly.pdbx_strand_id
1 'polypeptide(L)'
;MEVYRRSLDFVAFVGGLIKEISPEWRNARDQLIRSSQSIPLNIAEGNGKRAFGDRRRYFEIARGSAMESAATLDVLAALDACTQERITPGKELLIRIVAMLSRLSEVRSSVVREELGDYERSNDDDDDDDDGRDKEYERCDGN
;
A
#
# COMPACT_ATOMS: atom_id res chain seq x y z
N MET A 1 -16.04 -4.51 6.08
CA MET A 1 -15.56 -4.00 4.78
C MET A 1 -15.53 -5.14 3.77
N GLU A 2 -15.98 -4.94 2.52
CA GLU A 2 -16.06 -6.04 1.53
C GLU A 2 -14.70 -6.67 1.22
N VAL A 3 -13.67 -5.84 0.98
CA VAL A 3 -12.30 -6.32 0.69
C VAL A 3 -11.73 -7.19 1.80
N TYR A 4 -12.04 -6.89 3.07
CA TYR A 4 -11.62 -7.70 4.21
C TYR A 4 -12.27 -9.09 4.17
N ARG A 5 -13.58 -9.18 3.91
CA ARG A 5 -14.26 -10.49 3.79
C ARG A 5 -13.67 -11.33 2.66
N ARG A 6 -13.43 -10.72 1.49
CA ARG A 6 -12.79 -11.41 0.35
C ARG A 6 -11.37 -11.87 0.66
N SER A 7 -10.62 -11.11 1.45
CA SER A 7 -9.29 -11.54 1.89
C SER A 7 -9.36 -12.75 2.83
N LEU A 8 -10.39 -12.88 3.67
CA LEU A 8 -10.62 -14.09 4.47
C LEU A 8 -11.07 -15.28 3.62
N ASP A 9 -11.93 -15.05 2.61
CA ASP A 9 -12.29 -16.09 1.62
C ASP A 9 -11.01 -16.64 0.95
N PHE A 10 -10.07 -15.75 0.60
CA PHE A 10 -8.78 -16.15 0.03
C PHE A 10 -7.90 -16.93 1.02
N VAL A 11 -7.81 -16.51 2.29
CA VAL A 11 -7.07 -17.27 3.32
C VAL A 11 -7.67 -18.67 3.52
N ALA A 12 -9.01 -18.79 3.54
CA ALA A 12 -9.69 -20.07 3.63
C ALA A 12 -9.38 -20.97 2.41
N PHE A 13 -9.40 -20.39 1.20
CA PHE A 13 -8.99 -21.08 -0.02
C PHE A 13 -7.55 -21.62 0.08
N VAL A 14 -6.60 -20.77 0.51
CA VAL A 14 -5.20 -21.18 0.71
C VAL A 14 -5.10 -22.31 1.73
N GLY A 15 -5.82 -22.21 2.85
CA GLY A 15 -5.86 -23.25 3.88
C GLY A 15 -6.35 -24.61 3.39
N GLY A 16 -7.22 -24.64 2.38
CA GLY A 16 -7.58 -25.87 1.66
C GLY A 16 -6.47 -26.35 0.74
N LEU A 17 -5.99 -25.46 -0.14
CA LEU A 17 -4.99 -25.77 -1.16
C LEU A 17 -3.69 -26.33 -0.57
N ILE A 18 -3.17 -25.75 0.51
CA ILE A 18 -1.88 -26.15 1.09
C ILE A 18 -1.86 -27.58 1.66
N LYS A 19 -3.03 -28.18 1.91
CA LYS A 19 -3.16 -29.57 2.37
C LYS A 19 -2.93 -30.56 1.23
N GLU A 20 -3.09 -30.10 -0.01
CA GLU A 20 -2.92 -30.90 -1.23
C GLU A 20 -1.49 -30.81 -1.77
N ILE A 21 -0.72 -29.79 -1.35
CA ILE A 21 0.66 -29.56 -1.81
C ILE A 21 1.65 -30.47 -1.08
N SER A 22 2.49 -31.17 -1.85
CA SER A 22 3.54 -32.03 -1.33
C SER A 22 4.53 -31.28 -0.40
N PRO A 23 5.03 -31.92 0.68
CA PRO A 23 6.04 -31.33 1.57
C PRO A 23 7.33 -30.86 0.90
N GLU A 24 7.67 -31.37 -0.29
CA GLU A 24 8.84 -30.94 -1.07
C GLU A 24 8.77 -29.46 -1.46
N TRP A 25 7.56 -28.92 -1.64
CA TRP A 25 7.30 -27.53 -2.02
C TRP A 25 7.08 -26.61 -0.81
N ARG A 26 7.65 -26.97 0.36
CA ARG A 26 7.49 -26.24 1.63
C ARG A 26 7.71 -24.74 1.48
N ASN A 27 8.76 -24.31 0.78
CA ASN A 27 9.10 -22.88 0.68
C ASN A 27 8.00 -22.09 -0.05
N ALA A 28 7.49 -22.60 -1.17
CA ALA A 28 6.40 -21.95 -1.91
C ALA A 28 5.09 -21.99 -1.11
N ARG A 29 4.80 -23.10 -0.42
CA ARG A 29 3.65 -23.24 0.47
C ARG A 29 3.70 -22.20 1.60
N ASP A 30 4.83 -22.09 2.28
CA ASP A 30 5.00 -21.17 3.41
C ASP A 30 4.97 -19.71 2.95
N GLN A 31 5.48 -19.41 1.74
CA GLN A 31 5.33 -18.10 1.11
C GLN A 31 3.87 -17.74 0.82
N LEU A 32 3.08 -18.70 0.30
CA LEU A 32 1.66 -18.50 0.03
C LEU A 32 0.88 -18.25 1.33
N ILE A 33 1.18 -19.00 2.39
CA ILE A 33 0.57 -18.82 3.71
C ILE A 33 0.85 -17.41 4.24
N ARG A 34 2.13 -16.99 4.24
CA ARG A 34 2.52 -15.68 4.77
C ARG A 34 1.92 -14.52 3.97
N SER A 35 2.03 -14.56 2.65
CA SER A 35 1.49 -13.51 1.78
C SER A 35 -0.05 -13.44 1.90
N SER A 36 -0.75 -14.58 1.90
CA SER A 36 -2.22 -14.58 2.02
C SER A 36 -2.72 -14.02 3.35
N GLN A 37 -2.07 -14.33 4.48
CA GLN A 37 -2.41 -13.80 5.80
C GLN A 37 -2.08 -12.32 5.95
N SER A 38 -1.01 -11.84 5.29
CA SER A 38 -0.63 -10.43 5.29
C SER A 38 -1.74 -9.52 4.75
N ILE A 39 -2.54 -10.00 3.80
CA ILE A 39 -3.63 -9.23 3.17
C ILE A 39 -4.68 -8.77 4.20
N PRO A 40 -5.42 -9.66 4.90
CA PRO A 40 -6.41 -9.24 5.90
C PRO A 40 -5.80 -8.46 7.06
N LEU A 41 -4.57 -8.82 7.48
CA LEU A 41 -3.88 -8.14 8.58
C LEU A 41 -3.60 -6.67 8.26
N ASN A 42 -3.03 -6.39 7.08
CA ASN A 42 -2.79 -5.02 6.64
C ASN A 42 -4.09 -4.25 6.37
N ILE A 43 -5.14 -4.90 5.85
CA ILE A 43 -6.45 -4.26 5.71
C ILE A 43 -6.99 -3.82 7.07
N ALA A 44 -6.96 -4.70 8.08
CA ALA A 44 -7.44 -4.38 9.42
C ALA A 44 -6.63 -3.25 10.05
N GLU A 45 -5.30 -3.31 9.96
CA GLU A 45 -4.42 -2.30 10.54
C GLU A 45 -4.58 -0.93 9.85
N GLY A 46 -4.69 -0.89 8.53
CA GLY A 46 -4.94 0.33 7.76
C GLY A 46 -6.24 1.01 8.17
N ASN A 47 -7.31 0.23 8.37
CA ASN A 47 -8.59 0.77 8.86
C ASN A 47 -8.49 1.35 10.29
N GLY A 48 -7.52 0.91 11.10
CA GLY A 48 -7.25 1.48 12.42
C GLY A 48 -6.49 2.81 12.39
N LYS A 49 -5.90 3.21 11.25
CA LYS A 49 -5.13 4.47 11.15
C LYS A 49 -6.04 5.67 10.93
N ARG A 50 -5.73 6.78 11.62
CA ARG A 50 -6.44 8.06 11.51
C ARG A 50 -5.96 8.88 10.30
N ALA A 51 -4.65 8.95 10.10
CA ALA A 51 -4.06 9.68 8.98
C ALA A 51 -4.28 8.92 7.66
N PHE A 52 -4.67 9.65 6.62
CA PHE A 52 -4.91 9.08 5.30
C PHE A 52 -3.64 8.46 4.69
N GLY A 53 -2.49 9.14 4.82
CA GLY A 53 -1.21 8.64 4.31
C GLY A 53 -0.81 7.29 4.92
N ASP A 54 -0.93 7.17 6.25
CA ASP A 54 -0.65 5.91 6.94
C ASP A 54 -1.64 4.82 6.50
N ARG A 55 -2.94 5.10 6.50
CA ARG A 55 -3.97 4.15 6.05
C ARG A 55 -3.69 3.64 4.64
N ARG A 56 -3.35 4.54 3.71
CA ARG A 56 -3.02 4.21 2.32
C ARG A 56 -1.83 3.25 2.25
N ARG A 57 -0.77 3.49 3.01
CA ARG A 57 0.43 2.63 3.05
C ARG A 57 0.08 1.18 3.37
N TYR A 58 -0.81 0.95 4.35
CA TYR A 58 -1.27 -0.41 4.68
C TYR A 58 -2.06 -1.05 3.53
N PHE A 59 -2.89 -0.30 2.82
CA PHE A 59 -3.60 -0.83 1.66
C PHE A 59 -2.66 -1.14 0.48
N GLU A 60 -1.60 -0.36 0.30
CA GLU A 60 -0.55 -0.66 -0.68
C GLU A 60 0.24 -1.94 -0.31
N ILE A 61 0.55 -2.14 0.98
CA ILE A 61 1.17 -3.38 1.46
C ILE A 61 0.24 -4.57 1.23
N ALA A 62 -1.04 -4.46 1.60
CA ALA A 62 -2.03 -5.51 1.35
C ALA A 62 -2.13 -5.85 -0.15
N ARG A 63 -2.05 -4.84 -1.02
CA ARG A 63 -2.08 -5.01 -2.48
C ARG A 63 -0.84 -5.74 -2.98
N GLY A 64 0.34 -5.38 -2.46
CA GLY A 64 1.59 -6.07 -2.73
C GLY A 64 1.52 -7.55 -2.34
N SER A 65 1.05 -7.85 -1.12
CA SER A 65 0.86 -9.22 -0.65
C SER A 65 -0.14 -10.01 -1.51
N ALA A 66 -1.20 -9.38 -2.02
CA ALA A 66 -2.15 -10.03 -2.93
C ALA A 66 -1.51 -10.39 -4.29
N MET A 67 -0.68 -9.50 -4.85
CA MET A 67 0.06 -9.79 -6.08
C MET A 67 1.10 -10.89 -5.88
N GLU A 68 1.79 -10.86 -4.76
CA GLU A 68 2.74 -11.89 -4.35
C GLU A 68 2.07 -13.25 -4.18
N SER A 69 0.87 -13.30 -3.57
CA SER A 69 0.09 -14.54 -3.50
C SER A 69 -0.29 -15.07 -4.88
N ALA A 70 -0.66 -14.20 -5.84
CA ALA A 70 -0.98 -14.61 -7.20
C ALA A 70 0.25 -15.21 -7.91
N ALA A 71 1.40 -14.54 -7.79
CA ALA A 71 2.66 -15.05 -8.33
C ALA A 71 3.07 -16.38 -7.67
N THR A 72 2.84 -16.53 -6.36
CA THR A 72 3.15 -17.78 -5.65
C THR A 72 2.26 -18.94 -6.12
N LEU A 73 0.98 -18.68 -6.44
CA LEU A 73 0.11 -19.67 -7.07
C LEU A 73 0.65 -20.09 -8.45
N ASP A 74 1.12 -19.13 -9.25
CA ASP A 74 1.72 -19.40 -10.57
C ASP A 74 3.02 -20.20 -10.45
N VAL A 75 3.84 -19.92 -9.45
CA VAL A 75 5.05 -20.71 -9.12
C VAL A 75 4.67 -22.16 -8.76
N LEU A 76 3.65 -22.36 -7.93
CA LEU A 76 3.18 -23.71 -7.57
C LEU A 76 2.68 -24.49 -8.79
N ALA A 77 1.97 -23.85 -9.72
CA ALA A 77 1.55 -24.48 -10.95
C ALA A 77 2.73 -24.79 -11.89
N ALA A 78 3.70 -23.88 -12.02
CA ALA A 78 4.91 -24.09 -12.82
C ALA A 78 5.80 -25.22 -12.28
N LEU A 79 5.74 -25.50 -10.98
CA LEU A 79 6.44 -26.61 -10.31
C LEU A 79 5.65 -27.93 -10.35
N ASP A 80 4.50 -27.96 -11.03
CA ASP A 80 3.56 -29.10 -11.05
C ASP A 80 3.07 -29.51 -9.65
N ALA A 81 3.12 -28.59 -8.69
CA ALA A 81 2.65 -28.81 -7.32
C ALA A 81 1.11 -28.74 -7.22
N CYS A 82 0.46 -28.06 -8.19
CA CYS A 82 -0.98 -27.88 -8.32
C CYS A 82 -1.33 -27.65 -9.79
N THR A 83 -2.54 -28.04 -10.23
CA THR A 83 -2.98 -27.74 -11.59
C THR A 83 -3.45 -26.29 -11.74
N GLN A 84 -3.49 -25.81 -12.99
CA GLN A 84 -3.98 -24.46 -13.30
C GLN A 84 -5.45 -24.27 -12.90
N GLU A 85 -6.28 -25.29 -13.10
CA GLU A 85 -7.69 -25.30 -12.73
C GLU A 85 -7.84 -25.16 -11.22
N ARG A 86 -6.95 -25.79 -10.45
CA ARG A 86 -7.00 -25.78 -8.98
C ARG A 86 -6.69 -24.40 -8.40
N ILE A 87 -5.79 -23.65 -9.02
CA ILE A 87 -5.38 -22.32 -8.55
C ILE A 87 -6.28 -21.18 -9.07
N THR A 88 -7.04 -21.42 -10.15
CA THR A 88 -7.86 -20.39 -10.81
C THR A 88 -8.86 -19.70 -9.87
N PRO A 89 -9.64 -20.42 -9.03
CA PRO A 89 -10.54 -19.75 -8.09
C PRO A 89 -9.83 -18.82 -7.10
N GLY A 90 -8.61 -19.17 -6.68
CA GLY A 90 -7.77 -18.31 -5.85
C GLY A 90 -7.35 -17.04 -6.58
N LYS A 91 -6.93 -17.16 -7.84
CA LYS A 91 -6.56 -16.00 -8.67
C LYS A 91 -7.74 -15.05 -8.92
N GLU A 92 -8.95 -15.57 -9.11
CA GLU A 92 -10.15 -14.74 -9.26
C GLU A 92 -10.47 -13.91 -8.00
N LEU A 93 -10.30 -14.51 -6.81
CA LEU A 93 -10.41 -13.77 -5.54
C LEU A 93 -9.37 -12.65 -5.46
N LEU A 94 -8.11 -12.95 -5.81
CA LEU A 94 -7.01 -11.98 -5.78
C LEU A 94 -7.22 -10.81 -6.75
N ILE A 95 -7.72 -11.06 -7.96
CA ILE A 95 -8.07 -9.99 -8.92
C ILE A 95 -9.07 -9.02 -8.31
N ARG A 96 -10.12 -9.52 -7.66
CA ARG A 96 -11.14 -8.69 -6.99
C ARG A 96 -10.54 -7.91 -5.81
N ILE A 97 -9.71 -8.56 -5.00
CA ILE A 97 -9.02 -7.94 -3.86
C ILE A 97 -8.12 -6.79 -4.35
N VAL A 98 -7.28 -7.02 -5.35
CA VAL A 98 -6.38 -6.01 -5.93
C VAL A 98 -7.15 -4.84 -6.52
N ALA A 99 -8.28 -5.08 -7.19
CA ALA A 99 -9.13 -4.02 -7.74
C ALA A 99 -9.77 -3.17 -6.63
N MET A 100 -10.16 -3.77 -5.51
CA MET A 100 -10.67 -3.02 -4.34
C MET A 100 -9.56 -2.24 -3.65
N LEU A 101 -8.39 -2.84 -3.43
CA LEU A 101 -7.27 -2.18 -2.77
C LEU A 101 -6.71 -1.02 -3.59
N SER A 102 -6.62 -1.17 -4.93
CA SER A 102 -6.19 -0.08 -5.81
C SER A 102 -7.05 1.17 -5.63
N ARG A 103 -8.38 1.01 -5.60
CA ARG A 103 -9.33 2.11 -5.35
C ARG A 103 -9.21 2.74 -3.96
N LEU A 104 -8.81 1.95 -2.96
CA LEU A 104 -8.62 2.44 -1.58
C LEU A 104 -7.28 3.14 -1.38
N SER A 105 -6.29 2.81 -2.20
CA SER A 105 -4.95 3.41 -2.19
C SER A 105 -4.86 4.68 -3.07
N GLU A 106 -5.84 4.96 -3.90
CA GLU A 106 -5.89 6.17 -4.72
C GLU A 106 -6.01 7.43 -3.85
N VAL A 107 -5.15 8.42 -4.10
CA VAL A 107 -5.33 9.76 -3.57
C VAL A 107 -6.50 10.37 -4.33
N ARG A 108 -7.62 10.61 -3.64
CA ARG A 108 -8.60 11.53 -4.18
C ARG A 108 -7.93 12.89 -4.20
N SER A 109 -7.57 13.38 -5.39
CA SER A 109 -7.16 14.77 -5.53
C SER A 109 -8.39 15.60 -5.19
N SER A 110 -8.50 16.05 -3.94
CA SER A 110 -9.28 17.24 -3.63
C SER A 110 -8.49 18.40 -4.24
N VAL A 111 -8.59 18.54 -5.56
CA VAL A 111 -8.29 19.80 -6.22
C VAL A 111 -9.41 20.74 -5.77
N VAL A 112 -9.27 21.28 -4.56
CA VAL A 112 -9.84 22.58 -4.25
C VAL A 112 -8.90 23.54 -4.96
N ARG A 113 -9.26 23.92 -6.19
CA ARG A 113 -8.74 25.16 -6.76
C ARG A 113 -9.36 26.26 -5.92
N GLU A 114 -8.59 26.83 -5.02
CA GLU A 114 -8.88 28.18 -4.59
C GLU A 114 -8.69 29.05 -5.83
N GLU A 115 -9.76 29.74 -6.26
CA GLU A 115 -9.60 30.84 -7.21
C GLU A 115 -8.63 31.83 -6.57
N LEU A 116 -7.53 32.11 -7.26
CA LEU A 116 -6.63 33.20 -6.93
C LEU A 116 -7.46 34.48 -6.96
N GLY A 117 -7.89 34.94 -5.79
CA GLY A 117 -8.45 36.28 -5.65
C GLY A 117 -7.36 37.27 -6.03
N ASP A 118 -7.63 38.09 -7.05
CA ASP A 118 -6.81 39.23 -7.42
C ASP A 118 -6.69 40.15 -6.21
N TYR A 119 -5.59 40.05 -5.48
CA TYR A 119 -5.12 41.14 -4.63
C TYR A 119 -4.50 42.16 -5.57
N GLU A 120 -5.30 43.14 -5.98
CA GLU A 120 -4.79 44.40 -6.51
C GLU A 120 -3.81 44.97 -5.48
N ARG A 121 -2.53 44.94 -5.84
CA ARG A 121 -1.47 45.60 -5.08
C ARG A 121 -1.60 47.09 -5.34
N SER A 122 -2.35 47.78 -4.50
CA SER A 122 -2.24 49.23 -4.36
C SER A 122 -0.82 49.53 -3.88
N ASN A 123 -0.04 50.19 -4.73
CA ASN A 123 1.15 50.91 -4.29
C ASN A 123 0.66 52.06 -3.42
N ASP A 124 1.00 52.04 -2.14
CA ASP A 124 1.22 53.26 -1.38
C ASP A 124 2.59 53.09 -0.72
N ASP A 125 3.52 53.87 -1.25
CA ASP A 125 4.83 54.14 -0.71
C ASP A 125 4.66 54.80 0.67
N ASP A 126 5.44 54.37 1.67
CA ASP A 126 5.93 55.27 2.72
C ASP A 126 7.26 54.69 3.22
N ASP A 127 8.32 55.35 2.75
CA ASP A 127 9.68 55.29 3.24
C ASP A 127 9.71 55.65 4.74
N ASP A 128 10.51 54.93 5.53
CA ASP A 128 11.33 55.55 6.58
C ASP A 128 12.55 54.67 6.87
N ASP A 129 13.70 55.24 6.54
CA ASP A 129 15.08 54.82 6.81
C ASP A 129 15.38 54.64 8.32
N ASP A 130 16.25 53.67 8.63
CA ASP A 130 17.63 53.90 9.15
C ASP A 130 18.12 52.79 10.11
N ASP A 131 19.44 52.76 10.36
CA ASP A 131 20.29 51.59 10.15
C ASP A 131 21.04 51.01 11.39
N GLY A 132 21.78 49.91 11.14
CA GLY A 132 22.97 49.52 11.91
C GLY A 132 22.83 48.48 13.04
N ARG A 133 23.36 47.26 12.84
CA ARG A 133 24.77 46.90 13.15
C ARG A 133 25.04 45.37 13.13
N ASP A 134 25.93 45.00 12.21
CA ASP A 134 27.08 44.09 12.30
C ASP A 134 27.07 42.76 13.09
N LYS A 135 27.21 41.69 12.29
CA LYS A 135 28.26 40.62 12.31
C LYS A 135 28.48 39.77 13.57
N GLU A 136 28.33 38.46 13.41
CA GLU A 136 29.47 37.52 13.58
C GLU A 136 29.21 36.18 12.86
N TYR A 137 29.96 35.93 11.79
CA TYR A 137 30.23 34.61 11.27
C TYR A 137 31.59 34.19 11.82
N GLU A 138 31.65 33.16 12.66
CA GLU A 138 32.88 32.41 12.88
C GLU A 138 32.76 30.97 12.40
N ARG A 139 33.91 30.50 11.95
CA ARG A 139 34.20 29.39 11.04
C ARG A 139 34.87 28.26 11.83
N CYS A 140 34.69 27.04 11.35
CA CYS A 140 35.71 25.97 11.24
C CYS A 140 36.33 25.29 12.50
N ASP A 141 36.17 23.96 12.48
CA ASP A 141 37.20 22.91 12.61
C ASP A 141 37.82 22.53 13.97
N GLY A 142 37.61 21.24 14.30
CA GLY A 142 38.71 20.29 14.49
C GLY A 142 39.35 20.16 15.88
N ASN A 143 39.05 19.06 16.57
CA ASN A 143 40.07 18.13 17.09
C ASN A 143 39.46 16.74 17.35
#